data_AF-W6MP23-F1
#
_entry.id   AF-W6MP23-F1
#
_cell.length_a   1.000
_cell.length_b   1.000
_cell.length_c   1.000
_cell.angle_alpha   90.00
_cell.angle_beta   90.00
_cell.angle_gamma   90.00
#
_symmetry.space_group_name_H-M   'P 1'
#
loop_
_entity.id
_entity.type
_entity.pdbx_description
1 polymer ?
#
loop_
_entity_poly.entity_id
_entity_poly.type
_entity_poly.pdbx_seq_one_letter_code
_entity_poly.pdbx_strand_id
1 'polypeptide(L)'
;MPMAKSLGKVQKALKSSRGAVHPKGRKFKMLNRATLREKKLQDAKVKHAEKRGGENLIYSFFQQAILTPQYQKDSFSVDEIRTFIEAFITRDDEELEALREDRRPGRPPTARQQHLEERIRKEQHLFETGWPVPDLQDAESVKHLKNWNGSPGGLTIIKKIIVKESA
;
A
#
# COMPACT_ATOMS: atom_id res chain seq x y z
N MET A 1 18.23 -31.41 11.42
CA MET A 1 18.75 -30.04 11.70
C MET A 1 17.94 -29.41 12.82
N PRO A 2 18.51 -28.85 13.91
CA PRO A 2 17.70 -28.38 15.03
C PRO A 2 16.97 -27.09 14.67
N MET A 3 15.68 -27.06 15.01
CA MET A 3 14.65 -26.12 14.56
C MET A 3 15.00 -24.64 14.75
N ALA A 4 14.56 -23.82 13.80
CA ALA A 4 14.55 -22.37 13.92
C ALA A 4 13.65 -21.94 15.10
N LYS A 5 14.24 -21.75 16.28
CA LYS A 5 13.55 -21.20 17.45
C LYS A 5 13.25 -19.71 17.19
N SER A 6 12.01 -19.28 17.43
CA SER A 6 11.63 -17.85 17.39
C SER A 6 12.48 -17.04 18.37
N LEU A 7 12.64 -15.73 18.14
CA LEU A 7 13.43 -14.87 19.03
C LEU A 7 12.99 -15.01 20.49
N GLY A 8 11.69 -15.00 20.77
CA GLY A 8 11.17 -15.21 22.13
C GLY A 8 11.62 -16.54 22.76
N LYS A 9 11.64 -17.64 21.98
CA LYS A 9 12.14 -18.94 22.47
C LYS A 9 13.66 -18.92 22.70
N VAL A 10 14.42 -18.23 21.84
CA VAL A 10 15.88 -18.08 21.98
C VAL A 10 16.23 -17.24 23.20
N GLN A 11 15.53 -16.12 23.42
CA GLN A 11 15.69 -15.27 24.59
C GLN A 11 15.33 -16.01 25.88
N LYS A 12 14.22 -16.76 25.91
CA LYS A 12 13.83 -17.56 27.08
C LYS A 12 14.89 -18.61 27.43
N ALA A 13 15.42 -19.31 26.43
CA ALA A 13 16.50 -20.27 26.63
C ALA A 13 17.80 -19.60 27.13
N LEU A 14 18.08 -18.37 26.69
CA LEU A 14 19.25 -17.61 27.12
C LEU A 14 19.12 -17.13 28.57
N LYS A 15 17.93 -16.63 28.96
CA LYS A 15 17.62 -16.22 30.34
C LYS A 15 17.74 -17.39 31.33
N SER A 16 17.39 -18.60 30.91
CA SER A 16 17.56 -19.81 31.72
C SER A 16 19.03 -20.24 31.89
N SER A 17 19.94 -19.71 31.08
CA SER A 17 21.35 -20.09 31.14
C SER A 17 22.11 -19.10 32.04
N ARG A 18 22.66 -19.58 33.16
CA ARG A 18 23.43 -18.74 34.10
C ARG A 18 24.72 -18.27 33.45
N GLY A 19 25.03 -16.98 33.59
CA GLY A 19 26.29 -16.35 33.15
C GLY A 19 26.16 -15.39 31.97
N ALA A 20 27.15 -14.48 31.86
CA ALA A 20 27.24 -13.50 30.78
C ALA A 20 27.46 -14.18 29.42
N VAL A 21 26.83 -13.63 28.37
CA VAL A 21 26.91 -14.18 27.02
C VAL A 21 28.12 -13.59 26.32
N HIS A 22 29.15 -14.41 26.06
CA HIS A 22 30.33 -13.94 25.34
C HIS A 22 29.97 -13.51 23.89
N PRO A 23 30.43 -12.35 23.40
CA PRO A 23 30.09 -11.84 22.06
C PRO A 23 30.43 -12.78 20.91
N LYS A 24 31.54 -13.54 21.01
CA LYS A 24 31.91 -14.54 20.00
C LYS A 24 31.28 -15.92 20.23
N GLY A 25 30.53 -16.08 21.31
CA GLY A 25 29.96 -17.37 21.75
C GLY A 25 28.79 -17.85 20.90
N ARG A 26 28.55 -19.17 20.93
CA ARG A 26 27.44 -19.83 20.18
C ARG A 26 26.07 -19.24 20.54
N LYS A 27 25.85 -18.90 21.82
CA LYS A 27 24.61 -18.30 22.31
C LYS A 27 24.36 -16.91 21.71
N PHE A 28 25.39 -16.06 21.63
CA PHE A 28 25.31 -14.76 20.97
C PHE A 28 24.99 -14.89 19.48
N LYS A 29 25.70 -15.78 18.76
CA LYS A 29 25.42 -16.06 17.34
C LYS A 29 23.99 -16.55 17.11
N MET A 30 23.47 -17.39 18.02
CA MET A 30 22.09 -17.86 17.96
C MET A 30 21.09 -16.73 18.20
N LEU A 31 21.33 -15.86 19.18
CA LEU A 31 20.50 -14.69 19.45
C LEU A 31 20.49 -13.74 18.25
N ASN A 32 21.67 -13.35 17.75
CA ASN A 32 21.80 -12.45 16.60
C ASN A 32 21.07 -12.98 15.37
N ARG A 33 21.22 -14.28 15.05
CA ARG A 33 20.47 -14.90 13.95
C ARG A 33 18.96 -14.81 14.16
N ALA A 34 18.46 -15.03 15.38
CA ALA A 34 17.05 -14.92 15.69
C ALA A 34 16.55 -13.47 15.54
N THR A 35 17.33 -12.49 16.02
CA THR A 35 17.03 -11.06 15.91
C THR A 35 16.99 -10.60 14.46
N LEU A 36 17.99 -10.95 13.65
CA LEU A 36 18.02 -10.61 12.23
C LEU A 36 16.85 -11.24 11.46
N ARG A 37 16.48 -12.48 11.80
CA ARG A 37 15.30 -13.12 11.21
C ARG A 37 14.02 -12.39 11.58
N GLU A 38 13.84 -12.03 12.84
CA GLU A 38 12.65 -11.30 13.28
C GLU A 38 12.56 -9.92 12.63
N LYS A 39 13.67 -9.17 12.54
CA LYS A 39 13.73 -7.92 11.79
C LYS A 39 13.24 -8.11 10.36
N LYS A 40 13.78 -9.09 9.62
CA LYS A 40 13.34 -9.39 8.24
C LYS A 40 11.84 -9.71 8.14
N LEU A 41 11.30 -10.45 9.12
CA LEU A 41 9.87 -10.78 9.15
C LEU A 41 9.00 -9.55 9.45
N GLN A 42 9.45 -8.65 10.33
CA GLN A 42 8.76 -7.40 10.59
C GLN A 42 8.81 -6.48 9.38
N ASP A 43 9.98 -6.31 8.76
CA ASP A 43 10.14 -5.51 7.53
C ASP A 43 9.22 -6.03 6.41
N ALA A 44 9.10 -7.35 6.26
CA ALA A 44 8.19 -7.97 5.29
C ALA A 44 6.70 -7.68 5.60
N LYS A 45 6.32 -7.70 6.88
CA LYS A 45 4.94 -7.37 7.32
C LYS A 45 4.62 -5.91 7.03
N VAL A 46 5.53 -4.99 7.33
CA VAL A 46 5.36 -3.56 7.08
C VAL A 46 5.18 -3.31 5.59
N LYS A 47 6.07 -3.83 4.73
CA LYS A 47 5.95 -3.70 3.27
C LYS A 47 4.63 -4.23 2.72
N HIS A 48 4.16 -5.35 3.27
CA HIS A 48 2.89 -5.94 2.86
C HIS A 48 1.68 -5.10 3.33
N ALA A 49 1.77 -4.48 4.51
CA ALA A 49 0.75 -3.55 4.99
C ALA A 49 0.72 -2.27 4.15
N GLU A 50 1.88 -1.70 3.81
CA GLU A 50 2.01 -0.52 2.94
C GLU A 50 1.40 -0.79 1.55
N LYS A 51 1.72 -1.93 0.94
CA LYS A 51 1.12 -2.33 -0.35
C LYS A 51 -0.41 -2.38 -0.28
N ARG A 52 -0.95 -3.02 0.77
CA ARG A 52 -2.40 -3.10 0.99
C ARG A 52 -3.01 -1.73 1.28
N GLY A 53 -2.31 -0.84 1.97
CA GLY A 53 -2.75 0.54 2.20
C GLY A 53 -2.94 1.30 0.89
N GLY A 54 -1.99 1.18 -0.04
CA GLY A 54 -2.09 1.76 -1.38
C GLY A 54 -3.27 1.20 -2.19
N GLU A 55 -3.46 -0.13 -2.16
CA GLU A 55 -4.65 -0.75 -2.78
C GLU A 55 -5.93 -0.19 -2.13
N ASN A 56 -6.07 -0.25 -0.81
CA ASN A 56 -7.24 0.25 -0.10
C ASN A 56 -7.59 1.71 -0.44
N LEU A 57 -6.59 2.56 -0.68
CA LEU A 57 -6.80 3.97 -1.00
C LEU A 57 -7.58 4.16 -2.31
N ILE A 58 -7.19 3.45 -3.37
CA ILE A 58 -7.90 3.54 -4.66
C ILE A 58 -9.31 2.96 -4.55
N TYR A 59 -9.52 1.84 -3.85
CA TYR A 59 -10.87 1.29 -3.63
C TYR A 59 -11.74 2.26 -2.83
N SER A 60 -11.17 2.92 -1.82
CA SER A 60 -11.89 3.91 -1.02
C SER A 60 -12.30 5.12 -1.85
N PHE A 61 -11.42 5.61 -2.73
CA PHE A 61 -11.76 6.69 -3.65
C PHE A 61 -12.89 6.29 -4.61
N PHE A 62 -12.82 5.10 -5.19
CA PHE A 62 -13.87 4.59 -6.07
C PHE A 62 -15.21 4.45 -5.33
N GLN A 63 -15.20 3.95 -4.10
CA GLN A 63 -16.39 3.88 -3.26
C GLN A 63 -17.00 5.27 -3.03
N GLN A 64 -16.18 6.28 -2.71
CA GLN A 64 -16.64 7.66 -2.53
C GLN A 64 -17.24 8.23 -3.82
N ALA A 65 -16.58 8.01 -4.97
CA ALA A 65 -17.08 8.43 -6.28
C ALA A 65 -18.47 7.84 -6.58
N ILE A 66 -18.66 6.54 -6.32
CA ILE A 66 -19.94 5.84 -6.57
C ILE A 66 -21.05 6.24 -5.58
N LEU A 67 -20.70 6.56 -4.34
CA LEU A 67 -21.65 7.03 -3.33
C LEU A 67 -22.11 8.47 -3.58
N THR A 68 -21.38 9.21 -4.40
CA THR A 68 -21.73 10.58 -4.77
C THR A 68 -23.06 10.56 -5.57
N PRO A 69 -24.07 11.39 -5.22
CA PRO A 69 -25.42 11.31 -5.81
C PRO A 69 -25.47 11.35 -7.35
N GLN A 70 -24.53 12.06 -7.98
CA GLN A 70 -24.43 12.21 -9.43
C GLN A 70 -24.08 10.89 -10.14
N TYR A 71 -23.44 9.94 -9.43
CA TYR A 71 -22.93 8.69 -9.98
C TYR A 71 -23.62 7.45 -9.38
N GLN A 72 -24.85 7.58 -8.87
CA GLN A 72 -25.64 6.44 -8.40
C GLN A 72 -26.11 5.55 -9.56
N LYS A 73 -25.18 4.81 -10.14
CA LYS A 73 -25.40 3.77 -11.14
C LYS A 73 -25.01 2.41 -10.55
N ASP A 74 -25.50 1.35 -11.19
CA ASP A 74 -25.15 -0.02 -10.83
C ASP A 74 -24.09 -0.62 -11.76
N SER A 75 -23.77 0.05 -12.86
CA SER A 75 -22.66 -0.33 -13.75
C SER A 75 -22.05 0.92 -14.37
N PHE A 76 -20.76 0.84 -14.67
CA PHE A 76 -19.98 1.91 -15.27
C PHE A 76 -19.28 1.40 -16.53
N SER A 77 -19.11 2.29 -17.50
CA SER A 77 -18.29 2.02 -18.68
C SER A 77 -16.79 2.05 -18.34
N VAL A 78 -15.96 1.45 -19.17
CA VAL A 78 -14.50 1.52 -19.01
C VAL A 78 -14.00 2.96 -19.06
N ASP A 79 -14.62 3.81 -19.87
CA ASP A 79 -14.25 5.22 -20.00
C ASP A 79 -14.57 6.01 -18.73
N GLU A 80 -15.72 5.76 -18.08
CA GLU A 80 -16.01 6.34 -16.76
C GLU A 80 -15.00 5.88 -15.70
N ILE A 81 -14.57 4.62 -15.76
CA ILE A 81 -13.52 4.09 -14.86
C ILE A 81 -12.20 4.81 -15.10
N ARG A 82 -11.83 5.08 -16.37
CA ARG A 82 -10.64 5.89 -16.70
C ARG A 82 -10.72 7.28 -16.11
N THR A 83 -11.85 7.96 -16.27
CA THR A 83 -12.07 9.29 -15.67
C THR A 83 -11.91 9.27 -14.15
N PHE A 84 -12.37 8.22 -13.46
CA PHE A 84 -12.12 8.08 -12.02
C PHE A 84 -10.64 7.85 -11.68
N ILE A 85 -9.90 7.11 -12.49
CA ILE A 85 -8.45 6.94 -12.28
C ILE A 85 -7.72 8.26 -12.50
N GLU A 86 -8.07 9.01 -13.55
CA GLU A 86 -7.51 10.34 -13.80
C GLU A 86 -7.77 11.29 -12.63
N ALA A 87 -9.03 11.36 -12.17
CA ALA A 87 -9.39 12.16 -11.00
C ALA A 87 -8.65 11.73 -9.71
N PHE A 88 -8.35 10.43 -9.58
CA PHE A 88 -7.55 9.92 -8.47
C PHE A 88 -6.11 10.42 -8.51
N ILE A 89 -5.50 10.45 -9.72
CA ILE A 89 -4.12 10.91 -9.93
C ILE A 89 -4.04 12.43 -9.72
N THR A 90 -4.97 13.20 -10.27
CA THR A 90 -4.93 14.68 -10.23
C THR A 90 -5.30 15.27 -8.87
N ARG A 91 -5.81 14.46 -7.92
CA ARG A 91 -6.16 14.95 -6.56
C ARG A 91 -5.00 15.64 -5.84
N ASP A 92 -3.78 15.24 -6.19
CA ASP A 92 -2.54 15.65 -5.53
C ASP A 92 -1.89 16.86 -6.24
N ASP A 93 -2.42 17.27 -7.40
CA ASP A 93 -1.83 18.33 -8.23
C ASP A 93 -1.93 19.70 -7.55
N GLU A 94 -3.08 20.03 -6.94
CA GLU A 94 -3.26 21.28 -6.19
C GLU A 94 -2.25 21.43 -5.04
N GLU A 95 -2.01 20.34 -4.29
CA GLU A 95 -1.02 20.32 -3.22
C GLU A 95 0.41 20.49 -3.78
N LEU A 96 0.69 19.84 -4.91
CA LEU A 96 2.00 19.91 -5.55
C LEU A 96 2.30 21.31 -6.07
N GLU A 97 1.31 21.97 -6.67
CA GLU A 97 1.41 23.35 -7.15
C GLU A 97 1.67 24.32 -5.99
N ALA A 98 0.91 24.22 -4.90
CA ALA A 98 1.14 25.04 -3.71
C ALA A 98 2.57 24.87 -3.15
N LEU A 99 3.07 23.63 -3.08
CA LEU A 99 4.45 23.35 -2.64
C LEU A 99 5.52 23.91 -3.60
N ARG A 100 5.21 24.02 -4.89
CA ARG A 100 6.10 24.59 -5.91
C ARG A 100 6.13 26.12 -5.82
N GLU A 101 4.99 26.75 -5.55
CA GLU A 101 4.86 28.21 -5.38
C GLU A 101 5.53 28.71 -4.09
N ASP A 102 5.33 28.01 -2.97
CA ASP A 102 5.99 28.31 -1.70
C ASP A 102 7.52 28.20 -1.77
N ARG A 103 8.02 27.46 -2.76
CA ARG A 103 9.46 27.22 -2.94
C ARG A 103 10.12 28.40 -3.61
N ARG A 104 11.01 29.07 -2.86
CA ARG A 104 11.90 30.12 -3.40
C ARG A 104 12.75 29.58 -4.57
N PRO A 105 13.00 30.40 -5.60
CA PRO A 105 13.84 30.01 -6.73
C PRO A 105 15.23 29.59 -6.25
N GLY A 106 15.72 28.46 -6.76
CA GLY A 106 17.04 27.89 -6.41
C GLY A 106 17.09 27.00 -5.16
N ARG A 107 16.00 26.88 -4.38
CA ARG A 107 15.94 25.91 -3.28
C ARG A 107 15.59 24.50 -3.78
N PRO A 108 16.28 23.43 -3.33
CA PRO A 108 15.89 22.06 -3.67
C PRO A 108 14.48 21.72 -3.15
N PRO A 109 13.76 20.79 -3.82
CA PRO A 109 12.44 20.37 -3.39
C PRO A 109 12.49 19.74 -2.00
N THR A 110 11.43 19.95 -1.22
CA THR A 110 11.32 19.36 0.12
C THR A 110 11.07 17.85 0.03
N ALA A 111 11.34 17.11 1.10
CA ALA A 111 11.06 15.66 1.14
C ALA A 111 9.59 15.34 0.87
N ARG A 112 8.66 16.21 1.33
CA ARG A 112 7.22 16.08 1.05
C ARG A 112 6.93 16.23 -0.44
N GLN A 113 7.48 17.28 -1.07
CA GLN A 113 7.34 17.50 -2.51
C GLN A 113 7.89 16.31 -3.31
N GLN A 114 9.09 15.84 -2.99
CA GLN A 114 9.69 14.68 -3.67
C GLN A 114 8.81 13.43 -3.53
N HIS A 115 8.27 13.17 -2.34
CA HIS A 115 7.41 12.01 -2.11
C HIS A 115 6.08 12.10 -2.88
N LEU A 116 5.51 13.31 -2.99
CA LEU A 116 4.29 13.57 -3.75
C LEU A 116 4.53 13.39 -5.25
N GLU A 117 5.61 13.95 -5.78
CA GLU A 117 6.02 13.79 -7.19
C GLU A 117 6.30 12.30 -7.52
N GLU A 118 6.97 11.58 -6.63
CA GLU A 118 7.18 10.14 -6.78
C GLU A 118 5.88 9.34 -6.74
N ARG A 119 4.91 9.74 -5.91
CA ARG A 119 3.59 9.09 -5.83
C ARG A 119 2.83 9.28 -7.14
N ILE A 120 2.67 10.51 -7.60
CA ILE A 120 1.99 10.83 -8.86
C ILE A 120 2.66 10.10 -10.02
N ARG A 121 3.99 10.10 -10.10
CA ARG A 121 4.73 9.39 -11.15
C ARG A 121 4.47 7.87 -11.12
N LYS A 122 4.39 7.25 -9.93
CA LYS A 122 4.08 5.83 -9.81
C LYS A 122 2.65 5.54 -10.25
N GLU A 123 1.70 6.38 -9.84
CA GLU A 123 0.29 6.23 -10.19
C GLU A 123 0.07 6.41 -11.71
N GLN A 124 0.67 7.43 -12.32
CA GLN A 124 0.68 7.61 -13.78
C GLN A 124 1.26 6.40 -14.51
N HIS A 125 2.42 5.90 -14.08
CA HIS A 125 3.04 4.73 -14.69
C HIS A 125 2.17 3.46 -14.59
N LEU A 126 1.44 3.29 -13.48
CA LEU A 126 0.46 2.20 -13.34
C LEU A 126 -0.69 2.36 -14.33
N PHE A 127 -1.18 3.59 -14.56
CA PHE A 127 -2.24 3.86 -15.52
C PHE A 127 -1.80 3.64 -16.97
N GLU A 128 -0.56 4.01 -17.32
CA GLU A 128 0.03 3.75 -18.63
C GLU A 128 0.20 2.24 -18.90
N THR A 129 0.71 1.49 -17.92
CA THR A 129 1.04 0.07 -18.08
C THR A 129 -0.16 -0.86 -17.90
N GLY A 130 -1.15 -0.46 -17.10
CA GLY A 130 -2.34 -1.22 -16.78
C GLY A 130 -2.54 -1.35 -15.28
N TRP A 131 -3.48 -0.56 -14.74
CA TRP A 131 -3.78 -0.52 -13.32
C TRP A 131 -4.85 -1.56 -12.96
N PRO A 132 -4.58 -2.50 -12.03
CA PRO A 132 -5.62 -3.38 -11.49
C PRO A 132 -6.56 -2.61 -10.54
N VAL A 133 -7.78 -2.35 -10.98
CA VAL A 133 -8.83 -1.60 -10.27
C VAL A 133 -10.07 -2.47 -10.04
N PRO A 134 -10.98 -2.12 -9.10
CA PRO A 134 -12.27 -2.80 -9.00
C PRO A 134 -13.02 -2.78 -10.34
N ASP A 135 -13.60 -3.92 -10.69
CA ASP A 135 -14.54 -4.01 -11.80
C ASP A 135 -15.83 -3.26 -11.46
N LEU A 136 -16.03 -2.13 -12.10
CA LEU A 136 -17.26 -1.35 -11.97
C LEU A 136 -18.28 -1.64 -13.08
N GLN A 137 -17.94 -2.50 -14.05
CA GLN A 137 -18.89 -2.91 -15.10
C GLN A 137 -19.88 -3.92 -14.54
N ASP A 138 -19.43 -4.76 -13.60
CA ASP A 138 -20.24 -5.76 -12.92
C ASP A 138 -21.01 -5.18 -11.73
N ALA A 139 -22.33 -5.27 -11.77
CA ALA A 139 -23.21 -4.74 -10.73
C ALA A 139 -23.04 -5.42 -9.37
N GLU A 140 -22.62 -6.68 -9.33
CA GLU A 140 -22.31 -7.38 -8.08
C GLU A 140 -21.06 -6.77 -7.42
N SER A 141 -20.02 -6.53 -8.22
CA SER A 141 -18.77 -5.90 -7.77
C SER A 141 -19.01 -4.46 -7.26
N VAL A 142 -19.87 -3.69 -7.94
CA VAL A 142 -20.31 -2.36 -7.48
C VAL A 142 -21.05 -2.43 -6.15
N LYS A 143 -21.96 -3.39 -5.95
CA LYS A 143 -22.67 -3.59 -4.68
C LYS A 143 -21.71 -3.95 -3.54
N HIS A 144 -20.76 -4.84 -3.79
CA HIS A 144 -19.75 -5.18 -2.80
C HIS A 144 -18.88 -3.98 -2.43
N LEU A 145 -18.49 -3.16 -3.40
CA LEU A 145 -17.72 -1.95 -3.15
C LEU A 145 -18.52 -0.89 -2.38
N LYS A 146 -19.80 -0.68 -2.72
CA LYS A 146 -20.71 0.22 -1.97
C LYS A 146 -20.79 -0.17 -0.49
N ASN A 147 -20.92 -1.47 -0.21
CA ASN A 147 -21.06 -2.01 1.15
C ASN A 147 -19.71 -2.28 1.86
N TRP A 148 -18.59 -1.95 1.21
CA TRP A 148 -17.27 -2.22 1.78
C TRP A 148 -16.99 -1.32 2.98
N ASN A 149 -16.50 -1.92 4.07
CA ASN A 149 -16.28 -1.25 5.35
C ASN A 149 -14.81 -0.85 5.59
N GLY A 150 -13.99 -0.79 4.54
CA GLY A 150 -12.55 -0.50 4.66
C GLY A 150 -11.68 -1.69 5.07
N SER A 151 -12.25 -2.88 5.28
CA SER A 151 -11.46 -4.06 5.68
C SER A 151 -10.66 -4.66 4.50
N PRO A 152 -9.37 -5.02 4.68
CA PRO A 152 -8.58 -5.62 3.60
C PRO A 152 -9.14 -6.96 3.08
N GLY A 153 -9.85 -7.71 3.93
CA GLY A 153 -10.47 -8.98 3.54
C GLY A 153 -11.63 -8.79 2.56
N GLY A 154 -12.44 -7.74 2.73
CA GLY A 154 -13.58 -7.47 1.85
C GLY A 154 -13.20 -7.21 0.40
N LEU A 155 -12.00 -6.67 0.15
CA LEU A 155 -11.49 -6.42 -1.20
C LEU A 155 -11.18 -7.69 -2.00
N THR A 156 -11.04 -8.85 -1.34
CA THR A 156 -10.73 -10.12 -2.04
C THR A 156 -11.92 -10.67 -2.83
N ILE A 157 -13.13 -10.26 -2.48
CA ILE A 157 -14.39 -10.70 -3.11
C ILE A 157 -14.66 -9.88 -4.38
N ILE A 158 -14.19 -8.63 -4.43
CA ILE A 158 -14.43 -7.70 -5.54
C ILE A 158 -13.56 -8.12 -6.73
N LYS A 159 -14.20 -8.31 -7.90
CA LYS A 159 -13.49 -8.61 -9.14
C LYS A 159 -12.59 -7.44 -9.52
N LYS A 160 -11.46 -7.73 -10.16
CA LYS A 160 -10.49 -6.73 -10.59
C LYS A 160 -10.33 -6.78 -12.10
N ILE A 161 -10.30 -5.62 -12.73
CA ILE A 161 -9.98 -5.45 -14.15
C ILE A 161 -8.71 -4.61 -14.30
N ILE A 162 -7.99 -4.82 -15.39
CA ILE A 162 -6.80 -4.03 -15.73
C ILE A 162 -7.25 -2.93 -16.69
N VAL A 163 -7.09 -1.68 -16.29
CA VAL A 163 -7.47 -0.51 -17.10
C VAL A 163 -6.22 0.28 -17.47
N LYS A 164 -6.15 0.71 -18.72
CA LYS A 164 -5.08 1.53 -19.29
C LYS A 164 -5.61 2.87 -19.76
N GLU A 165 -4.72 3.86 -19.81
CA GLU A 165 -4.99 5.21 -20.32
C GLU A 165 -5.51 5.20 -21.77
N SER A 166 -4.83 4.49 -22.68
CA SER A 166 -5.28 4.25 -24.06
C SER A 166 -5.69 2.79 -24.25
N ALA A 167 -6.78 2.58 -25.00
CA ALA A 167 -7.32 1.25 -25.33
C ALA A 167 -6.39 0.47 -26.27
#